data_AF-A0A5F8AKQ7-F1
#
_entry.id   AF-A0A5F8AKQ7-F1
#
_cell.length_a   1.000
_cell.length_b   1.000
_cell.length_c   1.000
_cell.angle_alpha   90.00
_cell.angle_beta   90.00
_cell.angle_gamma   90.00
#
_symmetry.space_group_name_H-M   'P 1'
#
loop_
_entity.id
_entity.type
_entity.pdbx_description
1 polymer ?
#
loop_
_entity_poly.entity_id
_entity_poly.type
_entity_poly.pdbx_seq_one_letter_code
_entity_poly.pdbx_strand_id
1 'polypeptide(L)'
;MGTRLLCWVALCVLWADHADAGVSQDPRHKITKTGQNVSFKCVPISEHNRLYWYRQTLGQGPEFLTYFQNEAQQDRSGLFSDRFSAERPEGSISTLMIQHTEQGDSAVYLCASSLATAWHSRLLPVHKHSGTYFSFQLSEALNKGAALLFPQQGE
;
A
#
# COMPACT_ATOMS: atom_id res chain seq x y z
N MET A 1 26.01 -30.88 -12.06
CA MET A 1 25.58 -29.59 -12.65
C MET A 1 24.44 -28.90 -11.87
N GLY A 2 23.87 -29.48 -10.79
CA GLY A 2 22.77 -28.86 -10.03
C GLY A 2 23.16 -27.88 -8.91
N THR A 3 24.38 -27.98 -8.38
CA THR A 3 24.85 -27.15 -7.25
C THR A 3 25.01 -25.67 -7.61
N ARG A 4 25.28 -25.38 -8.89
CA ARG A 4 25.50 -24.02 -9.40
C ARG A 4 24.19 -23.25 -9.57
N LEU A 5 23.11 -23.94 -9.95
CA LEU A 5 21.75 -23.38 -10.01
C LEU A 5 21.21 -23.04 -8.62
N LEU A 6 21.40 -23.93 -7.65
CA LEU A 6 20.98 -23.68 -6.26
C LEU A 6 21.71 -22.48 -5.65
N CYS A 7 23.00 -22.32 -5.95
CA CYS A 7 23.81 -21.18 -5.52
C CYS A 7 23.32 -19.86 -6.14
N TRP A 8 22.93 -19.87 -7.42
CA TRP A 8 22.37 -18.70 -8.10
C TRP A 8 21.01 -18.29 -7.54
N VAL A 9 20.11 -19.26 -7.31
CA VAL A 9 18.79 -19.00 -6.71
C VAL A 9 18.92 -18.43 -5.30
N ALA A 10 19.84 -18.96 -4.49
CA ALA A 10 20.12 -18.42 -3.15
C ALA A 10 20.68 -16.98 -3.21
N LEU A 11 21.57 -16.69 -4.18
CA LEU A 11 22.08 -15.33 -4.38
C LEU A 11 20.97 -14.33 -4.76
N CYS A 12 20.02 -14.74 -5.61
CA CYS A 12 18.91 -13.89 -6.03
C CYS A 12 17.97 -13.53 -4.87
N VAL A 13 17.71 -14.47 -3.95
CA VAL A 13 16.84 -14.22 -2.78
C VAL A 13 17.53 -13.31 -1.76
N LEU A 14 18.86 -13.40 -1.62
CA LEU A 14 19.65 -12.56 -0.71
C LEU A 14 19.85 -11.12 -1.21
N TRP A 15 19.64 -10.87 -2.50
CA TRP A 15 19.69 -9.52 -3.11
C TRP A 15 18.31 -8.91 -3.34
N ALA A 16 17.25 -9.55 -2.86
CA ALA A 16 15.93 -8.92 -2.78
C ALA A 16 15.98 -7.87 -1.66
N ASP A 17 16.59 -6.73 -1.96
CA ASP A 17 16.52 -5.55 -1.12
C ASP A 17 15.03 -5.27 -0.88
N HIS A 18 14.63 -5.25 0.39
CA HIS A 18 13.31 -4.76 0.75
C HIS A 18 13.31 -3.28 0.37
N ALA A 19 12.74 -2.95 -0.79
CA ALA A 19 12.46 -1.57 -1.13
C ALA A 19 11.65 -0.99 0.04
N ASP A 20 12.26 -0.07 0.78
CA ASP A 20 11.60 0.64 1.86
C ASP A 20 10.34 1.29 1.29
N ALA A 21 9.18 0.80 1.72
CA ALA A 21 7.90 1.30 1.26
C ALA A 21 7.80 2.73 1.76
N GLY A 22 7.82 3.70 0.85
CA GLY A 22 8.07 5.10 1.23
C GLY A 22 7.23 5.61 2.41
N VAL A 23 5.96 5.21 2.53
CA VAL A 23 5.11 5.54 3.68
C VAL A 23 5.00 4.33 4.62
N SER A 24 5.27 4.54 5.91
CA SER A 24 5.13 3.51 6.95
C SER A 24 3.84 3.71 7.74
N GLN A 25 3.07 2.63 7.94
CA GLN A 25 1.80 2.67 8.64
C GLN A 25 1.71 1.56 9.70
N ASP A 26 1.24 1.93 10.89
CA ASP A 26 1.06 1.04 12.05
C ASP A 26 -0.31 1.25 12.71
N PRO A 27 -1.05 0.19 13.07
CA PRO A 27 -0.81 -1.20 12.72
C PRO A 27 -1.19 -1.49 11.26
N ARG A 28 -0.57 -2.52 10.66
CA ARG A 28 -0.96 -3.02 9.31
C ARG A 28 -2.34 -3.67 9.32
N HIS A 29 -2.68 -4.34 10.41
CA HIS A 29 -3.97 -5.00 10.62
C HIS A 29 -4.43 -4.76 12.05
N LYS A 30 -5.70 -4.40 12.21
CA LYS A 30 -6.32 -4.24 13.53
C LYS A 30 -7.67 -4.92 13.55
N ILE A 31 -7.80 -5.91 14.44
CA ILE A 31 -9.08 -6.53 14.79
C ILE A 31 -9.49 -5.94 16.13
N THR A 32 -10.74 -5.47 16.22
CA THR A 32 -11.29 -4.88 17.44
C THR A 32 -12.76 -5.28 17.60
N LYS A 33 -13.30 -5.12 18.80
CA LYS A 33 -14.74 -5.25 19.07
C LYS A 33 -15.42 -3.91 18.83
N THR A 34 -16.70 -3.96 18.45
CA THR A 34 -17.59 -2.79 18.39
C THR A 34 -17.54 -1.99 19.70
N GLY A 35 -17.60 -0.67 19.60
CA GLY A 35 -17.53 0.26 20.73
C GLY A 35 -16.12 0.56 21.23
N GLN A 36 -15.09 -0.16 20.77
CA GLN A 36 -13.70 0.13 21.13
C GLN A 36 -13.12 1.23 20.23
N ASN A 37 -12.11 1.92 20.74
CA ASN A 37 -11.37 2.91 19.97
C ASN A 37 -10.21 2.24 19.23
N VAL A 38 -9.92 2.71 18.03
CA VAL A 38 -8.74 2.30 17.26
C VAL A 38 -8.00 3.51 16.74
N SER A 39 -6.68 3.37 16.61
CA SER A 39 -5.82 4.39 16.01
C SER A 39 -4.86 3.78 15.01
N PHE A 40 -4.58 4.55 13.97
CA PHE A 40 -3.62 4.24 12.92
C PHE A 40 -2.61 5.38 12.86
N LYS A 41 -1.34 5.05 12.84
CA LYS A 41 -0.21 5.97 12.71
C LYS A 41 0.36 5.87 11.31
N CYS A 42 0.72 7.00 10.76
CA CYS A 42 1.36 7.11 9.46
C CYS A 42 2.61 7.99 9.56
N VAL A 43 3.74 7.43 9.15
CA VAL A 43 5.01 8.13 8.96
C VAL A 43 5.15 8.42 7.46
N PRO A 44 5.12 9.69 7.04
CA PRO A 44 5.31 10.04 5.64
C PRO A 44 6.77 9.82 5.21
N ILE A 45 6.98 9.73 3.90
CA ILE A 45 8.31 9.88 3.29
C ILE A 45 8.93 11.20 3.78
N SER A 46 10.25 11.19 4.05
CA SER A 46 11.02 12.40 4.38
C SER A 46 10.78 13.51 3.34
N GLU A 47 10.78 14.77 3.78
CA GLU A 47 10.45 15.96 2.97
C GLU A 47 8.99 16.09 2.47
N HIS A 48 8.15 15.04 2.57
CA HIS A 48 6.76 15.15 2.16
C HIS A 48 5.94 16.00 3.13
N ASN A 49 5.63 17.23 2.70
CA ASN A 49 4.83 18.15 3.49
C ASN A 49 3.32 17.88 3.42
N ARG A 50 2.82 17.10 2.47
CA ARG A 50 1.40 16.70 2.42
C ARG A 50 1.19 15.27 2.86
N LEU A 51 0.12 15.03 3.61
CA LEU A 51 -0.29 13.70 4.06
C LEU A 51 -1.80 13.56 3.91
N TYR A 52 -2.24 12.42 3.40
CA TYR A 52 -3.62 12.10 3.07
C TYR A 52 -4.05 10.84 3.80
N TRP A 53 -5.30 10.83 4.26
CA TRP A 53 -5.98 9.64 4.75
C TRP A 53 -7.13 9.26 3.82
N TYR A 54 -7.25 7.97 3.56
CA TYR A 54 -8.32 7.37 2.79
C TYR A 54 -8.93 6.18 3.52
N ARG A 55 -10.19 5.90 3.24
CA ARG A 55 -10.90 4.69 3.62
C ARG A 55 -11.29 3.92 2.37
N GLN A 56 -11.13 2.61 2.39
CA GLN A 56 -11.57 1.74 1.30
C GLN A 56 -12.40 0.60 1.87
N THR A 57 -13.72 0.71 1.69
CA THR A 57 -14.66 -0.37 2.00
C THR A 57 -14.52 -1.49 0.97
N LEU A 58 -14.82 -2.73 1.36
CA LEU A 58 -14.74 -3.88 0.47
C LEU A 58 -15.58 -3.66 -0.80
N GLY A 59 -14.96 -3.83 -1.97
CA GLY A 59 -15.62 -3.63 -3.28
C GLY A 59 -15.72 -2.18 -3.74
N GLN A 60 -15.30 -1.21 -2.93
CA GLN A 60 -15.29 0.22 -3.28
C GLN A 60 -13.87 0.71 -3.59
N GLY A 61 -13.78 1.88 -4.22
CA GLY A 61 -12.51 2.60 -4.39
C GLY A 61 -12.08 3.32 -3.10
N PRO A 62 -10.86 3.86 -3.04
CA PRO A 62 -10.44 4.71 -1.94
C PRO A 62 -11.28 5.99 -1.87
N GLU A 63 -11.93 6.21 -0.73
CA GLU A 63 -12.68 7.40 -0.37
C GLU A 63 -11.77 8.33 0.44
N PHE A 64 -11.73 9.59 0.05
CA PHE A 64 -10.96 10.61 0.74
C PHE A 64 -11.55 10.90 2.13
N LEU A 65 -10.70 10.99 3.16
CA LEU A 65 -11.09 11.38 4.52
C LEU A 65 -10.63 12.81 4.86
N THR A 66 -9.32 13.04 4.80
CA THR A 66 -8.71 14.32 5.19
C THR A 66 -7.28 14.43 4.64
N TYR A 67 -6.78 15.67 4.51
CA TYR A 67 -5.35 15.91 4.28
C TYR A 67 -4.78 17.06 5.12
N PHE A 68 -3.48 16.95 5.35
CA PHE A 68 -2.66 17.92 6.05
C PHE A 68 -1.63 18.53 5.12
N GLN A 69 -1.34 19.81 5.29
CA GLN A 69 -0.15 20.47 4.79
C GLN A 69 0.69 20.92 5.99
N ASN A 70 1.86 20.33 6.15
CA ASN A 70 2.61 20.33 7.40
C ASN A 70 1.69 19.87 8.56
N GLU A 71 1.57 20.65 9.62
CA GLU A 71 0.67 20.44 10.75
C GLU A 71 -0.78 20.91 10.53
N ALA A 72 -1.02 21.72 9.50
CA ALA A 72 -2.32 22.33 9.26
C ALA A 72 -3.27 21.35 8.52
N GLN A 73 -4.40 21.03 9.13
CA GLN A 73 -5.48 20.28 8.49
C GLN A 73 -6.20 21.19 7.48
N GLN A 74 -6.09 20.87 6.21
CA GLN A 74 -6.60 21.72 5.12
C GLN A 74 -8.01 21.31 4.70
N ASP A 75 -8.29 20.01 4.69
CA ASP A 75 -9.60 19.47 4.35
C ASP A 75 -9.91 18.28 5.24
N ARG A 76 -11.14 18.23 5.74
CA ARG A 76 -11.72 17.15 6.54
C ARG A 76 -13.15 16.82 6.12
N SER A 77 -13.56 17.26 4.93
CA SER A 77 -14.90 17.04 4.38
C SER A 77 -15.26 15.56 4.23
N GLY A 78 -14.25 14.69 4.10
CA GLY A 78 -14.42 13.25 4.06
C GLY A 78 -14.60 12.60 5.44
N LEU A 79 -14.42 13.33 6.54
CA LEU A 79 -14.76 12.86 7.90
C LEU A 79 -16.25 13.10 8.15
N PHE A 80 -17.05 12.08 7.92
CA PHE A 80 -18.52 12.14 7.98
C PHE A 80 -19.10 11.94 9.39
N SER A 81 -18.27 11.62 10.39
CA SER A 81 -18.70 11.41 11.78
C SER A 81 -17.67 12.00 12.74
N ASP A 82 -18.17 12.57 13.84
CA ASP A 82 -17.40 13.05 15.00
C ASP A 82 -16.59 11.94 15.69
N ARG A 83 -16.95 10.67 15.49
CA ARG A 83 -16.17 9.50 15.91
C ARG A 83 -14.80 9.44 15.25
N PHE A 84 -14.65 10.02 14.06
CA PHE A 84 -13.39 10.03 13.32
C PHE A 84 -12.64 11.33 13.58
N SER A 85 -11.36 11.21 13.94
CA SER A 85 -10.47 12.36 14.03
C SER A 85 -9.10 12.03 13.46
N ALA A 86 -8.41 13.05 12.95
CA ALA A 86 -7.05 12.91 12.50
C ALA A 86 -6.22 14.10 12.97
N GLU A 87 -4.97 13.84 13.29
CA GLU A 87 -4.01 14.85 13.71
C GLU A 87 -2.64 14.60 13.08
N ARG A 88 -1.82 15.65 12.98
CA ARG A 88 -0.43 15.57 12.52
C ARG A 88 0.40 16.63 13.25
N PRO A 89 0.71 16.41 14.54
CA PRO A 89 1.52 17.36 15.30
C PRO A 89 2.89 17.54 14.62
N GLU A 90 3.36 18.78 14.58
CA GLU A 90 4.70 19.15 14.08
C GLU A 90 4.99 18.70 12.64
N GLY A 91 3.96 18.38 11.85
CA GLY A 91 4.13 17.92 10.47
C GLY A 91 4.84 16.57 10.33
N SER A 92 5.03 15.81 11.41
CA SER A 92 5.80 14.56 11.40
C SER A 92 4.90 13.34 11.16
N ILE A 93 4.43 12.72 12.24
CA ILE A 93 3.57 11.53 12.22
C ILE A 93 2.12 11.99 12.23
N SER A 94 1.29 11.38 11.38
CA SER A 94 -0.16 11.56 11.46
C SER A 94 -0.82 10.39 12.16
N THR A 95 -1.82 10.68 12.99
CA THR A 95 -2.66 9.67 13.64
C THR A 95 -4.09 9.84 13.17
N LEU A 96 -4.72 8.78 12.67
CA LEU A 96 -6.15 8.66 12.44
C LEU A 96 -6.76 7.84 13.59
N MET A 97 -7.77 8.39 14.26
CA MET A 97 -8.49 7.74 15.35
C MET A 97 -9.96 7.54 14.96
N ILE A 98 -10.49 6.37 15.33
CA ILE A 98 -11.91 6.03 15.23
C ILE A 98 -12.38 5.66 16.63
N GLN A 99 -13.28 6.47 17.17
CA GLN A 99 -13.90 6.26 18.46
C GLN A 99 -15.16 5.41 18.31
N HIS A 100 -15.45 4.60 19.33
CA HIS A 100 -16.67 3.80 19.42
C HIS A 100 -16.98 3.05 18.10
N THR A 101 -16.05 2.21 17.66
CA THR A 101 -16.12 1.54 16.34
C THR A 101 -17.44 0.82 16.10
N GLU A 102 -17.95 0.94 14.88
CA GLU A 102 -19.17 0.28 14.40
C GLU A 102 -18.83 -0.81 13.38
N GLN A 103 -19.77 -1.72 13.10
CA GLN A 103 -19.56 -2.77 12.09
C GLN A 103 -19.24 -2.16 10.71
N GLY A 104 -19.86 -1.02 10.38
CA GLY A 104 -19.62 -0.29 9.14
C GLY A 104 -18.18 0.22 9.00
N ASP A 105 -17.44 0.41 10.10
CA ASP A 105 -16.07 0.94 10.06
C ASP A 105 -15.05 -0.10 9.56
N SER A 106 -15.46 -1.35 9.34
CA SER A 106 -14.62 -2.40 8.77
C SER A 106 -14.23 -2.06 7.32
N ALA A 107 -12.98 -1.60 7.16
CA ALA A 107 -12.44 -1.13 5.90
C ALA A 107 -10.90 -1.19 5.92
N VAL A 108 -10.28 -0.96 4.76
CA VAL A 108 -8.85 -0.69 4.68
C VAL A 108 -8.64 0.81 4.84
N TYR A 109 -7.81 1.22 5.78
CA TYR A 109 -7.41 2.62 5.97
C TYR A 109 -6.02 2.83 5.38
N LEU A 110 -5.90 3.78 4.46
CA LEU A 110 -4.69 4.01 3.68
C LEU A 110 -4.17 5.42 3.94
N CYS A 111 -2.87 5.52 4.19
CA CYS A 111 -2.14 6.77 4.22
C CYS A 111 -1.27 6.95 2.97
N ALA A 112 -1.18 8.18 2.49
CA ALA A 112 -0.25 8.57 1.43
C ALA A 112 0.39 9.92 1.76
N SER A 113 1.60 10.18 1.25
CA SER A 113 2.26 11.48 1.39
C SER A 113 2.82 11.98 0.06
N SER A 114 3.00 13.29 -0.08
CA SER A 114 3.63 13.89 -1.27
C SER A 114 4.47 15.13 -0.94
N LEU A 115 5.54 15.34 -1.70
CA LEU A 115 6.26 16.61 -1.78
C LEU A 115 5.39 17.63 -2.51
N ALA A 116 5.26 18.85 -1.98
CA ALA A 116 4.50 19.89 -2.65
C ALA A 116 5.19 20.43 -3.91
N THR A 117 5.02 19.75 -5.03
CA THR A 117 5.09 20.33 -6.38
C THR A 117 3.80 20.00 -7.12
N ALA A 118 2.79 20.85 -6.98
CA ALA A 118 1.61 20.72 -7.83
C ALA A 118 1.89 21.43 -9.15
N TRP A 119 2.38 20.73 -10.18
CA TRP A 119 2.10 21.03 -11.61
C TRP A 119 2.28 19.76 -12.45
N HIS A 120 1.28 18.88 -12.41
CA HIS A 120 0.76 18.27 -13.63
C HIS A 120 -0.69 17.84 -13.39
N SER A 121 -1.62 18.60 -13.96
CA SER A 121 -3.04 18.28 -14.10
C SER A 121 -3.29 17.11 -15.07
N ARG A 122 -2.34 16.16 -15.17
CA ARG A 122 -2.60 14.86 -15.77
C ARG A 122 -2.90 13.92 -14.63
N LEU A 123 -4.18 13.57 -14.49
CA LEU A 123 -4.57 12.32 -13.89
C LEU A 123 -3.76 11.23 -14.60
N LEU A 124 -2.67 10.78 -14.00
CA LEU A 124 -2.06 9.53 -14.43
C LEU A 124 -3.19 8.51 -14.28
N PRO A 125 -3.53 7.75 -15.34
CA PRO A 125 -4.42 6.61 -15.18
C PRO A 125 -3.85 5.84 -14.00
N VAL A 126 -4.64 5.64 -12.95
CA VAL A 126 -4.31 4.67 -11.91
C VAL A 126 -3.95 3.42 -12.69
N HIS A 127 -2.66 3.11 -12.74
CA HIS A 127 -2.19 1.83 -13.23
C HIS A 127 -2.74 0.86 -12.20
N LYS A 128 -3.95 0.37 -12.43
CA LYS A 128 -4.24 -1.02 -12.16
C LYS A 128 -3.11 -1.73 -12.89
N HIS A 129 -2.11 -2.19 -12.15
CA HIS A 129 -1.39 -3.36 -12.60
C HIS A 129 -2.46 -4.44 -12.74
N SER A 130 -3.05 -4.49 -13.94
CA SER A 130 -3.66 -5.70 -14.46
C SER A 130 -2.67 -6.80 -14.12
N GLY A 131 -3.17 -7.84 -13.46
CA GLY A 131 -2.40 -9.01 -13.05
C GLY A 131 -1.90 -9.84 -14.24
N THR A 132 -1.26 -9.20 -15.21
CA THR A 132 -0.69 -9.81 -16.40
C THR A 132 0.81 -10.03 -16.26
N TYR A 133 1.53 -9.31 -15.37
CA TYR A 133 2.97 -9.56 -15.19
C TYR A 133 3.24 -10.93 -14.54
N PHE A 134 2.39 -11.34 -13.58
CA PHE A 134 2.52 -12.65 -12.94
C PHE A 134 2.09 -13.80 -13.87
N SER A 135 1.12 -13.56 -14.76
CA SER A 135 0.67 -14.56 -15.73
C SER A 135 1.69 -14.80 -16.84
N PHE A 136 2.36 -13.75 -17.33
CA PHE A 136 3.45 -13.90 -18.31
C PHE A 136 4.65 -14.65 -17.73
N GLN A 137 5.04 -14.38 -16.47
CA GLN A 137 6.12 -15.12 -15.81
C GLN A 137 5.75 -16.58 -15.55
N LEU A 138 4.51 -16.89 -15.17
CA LEU A 138 4.06 -18.27 -14.99
C LEU A 138 3.97 -19.02 -16.33
N SER A 139 3.51 -18.39 -17.42
CA SER A 139 3.49 -19.03 -18.75
C SER A 139 4.89 -19.26 -19.29
N GLU A 140 5.82 -18.33 -19.05
CA GLU A 140 7.20 -18.48 -19.51
C GLU A 140 7.97 -19.51 -18.68
N ALA A 141 7.70 -19.61 -17.37
CA ALA A 141 8.23 -20.67 -16.53
C ALA A 141 7.67 -22.06 -16.88
N LEU A 142 6.37 -22.16 -17.19
CA LEU A 142 5.74 -23.41 -17.64
C LEU A 142 6.24 -23.84 -19.02
N ASN A 143 6.39 -22.92 -19.98
CA ASN A 143 6.95 -23.22 -21.30
C ASN A 143 8.42 -23.65 -21.21
N LYS A 144 9.22 -23.02 -20.34
CA LYS A 144 10.62 -23.42 -20.11
C LYS A 144 10.73 -24.75 -19.35
N GLY A 145 9.75 -25.09 -18.51
CA GLY A 145 9.66 -26.40 -17.85
C GLY A 145 9.25 -27.54 -18.79
N ALA A 146 8.33 -27.26 -19.73
CA ALA A 146 7.88 -28.24 -20.72
C ALA A 146 8.99 -28.61 -21.74
N ALA A 147 9.85 -27.65 -22.10
CA ALA A 147 10.99 -27.88 -22.98
C ALA A 147 12.09 -28.77 -22.36
N LEU A 148 12.09 -28.95 -21.03
CA LEU A 148 13.06 -29.79 -20.32
C LEU A 148 12.56 -31.22 -20.06
N LEU A 149 11.30 -31.55 -20.42
CA LEU A 149 10.69 -32.86 -20.17
C LEU A 149 10.52 -33.73 -21.44
N PHE A 150 10.81 -33.20 -22.63
CA PHE A 150 10.78 -33.99 -23.87
C PHE A 150 12.12 -33.87 -24.61
N PRO A 151 13.01 -34.88 -24.52
CA PRO A 151 14.09 -35.01 -25.47
C PRO A 151 13.46 -35.36 -26.83
N GLN A 152 13.61 -34.48 -27.82
CA GLN A 152 13.32 -34.80 -29.22
C GLN A 152 14.30 -35.91 -29.64
N GLN A 153 13.78 -37.11 -29.84
CA GLN A 153 14.50 -38.24 -30.40
C GLN A 153 14.03 -38.49 -31.83
N GLY A 154 14.96 -38.42 -32.78
CA GLY A 154 14.91 -39.02 -34.13
C GLY A 154 14.27 -38.16 -35.23
N GLU A 155 15.07 -37.71 -36.20
CA GLU A 155 15.52 -38.50 -37.38
C GLU A 155 16.96 -38.11 -37.75
#